data_AF-A0A952UQF0-F1
#
_entry.id   AF-A0A952UQF0-F1
#
_cell.length_a   1.000
_cell.length_b   1.000
_cell.length_c   1.000
_cell.angle_alpha   90.00
_cell.angle_beta   90.00
_cell.angle_gamma   90.00
#
_symmetry.space_group_name_H-M   'P 1'
#
loop_
_entity.id
_entity.type
_entity.pdbx_description
1 polymer ?
#
loop_
_entity_poly.entity_id
_entity_poly.type
_entity_poly.pdbx_seq_one_letter_code
_entity_poly.pdbx_strand_id
1 'polypeptide(L)'
;MTETPFHVEAQLKNLLRDAQELAATKRLADAFAMELFSLGRAVDEALEARSSARAKVVVEQARKLIQTLQAAPDKSDGLLMR
;
A
#
# COMPACT_ATOMS: atom_id res chain seq x y z
N MET A 1 -0.85 27.70 -4.51
CA MET A 1 -0.99 26.26 -4.82
C MET A 1 0.08 25.55 -4.01
N THR A 2 -0.30 24.77 -3.01
CA THR A 2 0.65 24.02 -2.17
C THR A 2 1.04 22.76 -2.93
N GLU A 3 2.22 22.78 -3.55
CA GLU A 3 2.81 21.59 -4.15
C GLU A 3 2.93 20.47 -3.12
N THR A 4 2.81 19.21 -3.57
CA THR A 4 3.07 18.07 -2.69
C THR A 4 4.56 18.09 -2.36
N PRO A 5 4.94 18.12 -1.07
CA PRO A 5 6.35 18.11 -0.74
C PRO A 5 7.02 16.83 -1.25
N PHE A 6 8.21 16.94 -1.83
CA PHE A 6 8.97 15.80 -2.39
C PHE A 6 9.07 14.60 -1.43
N HIS A 7 9.20 14.86 -0.12
CA HIS A 7 9.26 13.80 0.89
C HIS A 7 7.97 12.96 0.97
N VAL A 8 6.80 13.56 0.72
CA VAL A 8 5.51 12.86 0.72
C VAL A 8 5.37 12.00 -0.52
N GLU A 9 5.86 12.46 -1.67
CA GLU A 9 5.84 11.68 -2.91
C GLU A 9 6.71 10.43 -2.80
N ALA A 10 7.93 10.57 -2.26
CA ALA A 10 8.81 9.45 -1.98
C ALA A 10 8.17 8.47 -0.98
N GLN A 11 7.52 9.00 0.07
CA GLN A 11 6.82 8.20 1.06
C GLN A 11 5.70 7.36 0.45
N LEU A 12 4.87 7.93 -0.44
CA LEU A 12 3.78 7.21 -1.10
C LEU A 12 4.29 6.04 -1.95
N LYS A 13 5.34 6.27 -2.73
CA LYS A 13 5.96 5.24 -3.57
C LYS A 13 6.55 4.12 -2.74
N ASN A 14 7.23 4.46 -1.63
CA ASN A 14 7.79 3.47 -0.71
C ASN A 14 6.69 2.64 -0.06
N LEU A 15 5.61 3.27 0.44
CA LEU A 15 4.51 2.54 1.07
C LEU A 15 3.78 1.60 0.10
N LEU A 16 3.59 2.00 -1.16
CA LEU A 16 3.03 1.11 -2.18
C LEU A 16 3.94 -0.11 -2.39
N ARG A 17 5.24 0.12 -2.52
CA ARG A 17 6.23 -0.94 -2.69
C ARG A 17 6.26 -1.89 -1.49
N ASP A 18 6.28 -1.35 -0.27
CA ASP A 18 6.28 -2.12 0.98
C ASP A 18 5.04 -3.03 1.06
N ALA A 19 3.86 -2.50 0.70
CA ALA A 19 2.62 -3.28 0.66
C ALA A 19 2.69 -4.43 -0.36
N GLN A 20 3.23 -4.17 -1.56
CA GLN A 20 3.40 -5.18 -2.60
C GLN A 20 4.41 -6.25 -2.20
N GLU A 21 5.56 -5.86 -1.65
CA GLU A 21 6.61 -6.78 -1.18
C GLU A 21 6.12 -7.65 -0.01
N LEU A 22 5.37 -7.07 0.93
CA LEU A 22 4.80 -7.81 2.04
C LEU A 22 3.74 -8.82 1.57
N ALA A 23 2.84 -8.41 0.67
CA ALA A 23 1.85 -9.30 0.11
C ALA A 23 2.50 -10.44 -0.70
N ALA A 24 3.57 -10.16 -1.43
CA ALA A 24 4.34 -11.18 -2.15
C ALA A 24 5.02 -12.16 -1.18
N THR A 25 5.69 -11.65 -0.15
CA THR A 25 6.39 -12.45 0.87
C THR A 25 5.45 -13.42 1.59
N LYS A 26 4.25 -12.93 1.96
CA LYS A 26 3.21 -13.75 2.61
C LYS A 26 2.39 -14.61 1.65
N ARG A 27 2.65 -14.52 0.34
CA ARG A 27 1.88 -15.14 -0.76
C ARG A 27 0.40 -14.75 -0.75
N LEU A 28 0.11 -13.55 -0.30
CA LEU A 28 -1.22 -12.95 -0.20
C LEU A 28 -1.53 -12.01 -1.38
N ALA A 29 -0.62 -11.83 -2.34
CA ALA A 29 -0.80 -10.93 -3.48
C ALA A 29 -2.14 -11.13 -4.20
N ASP A 30 -2.55 -12.38 -4.49
CA ASP A 30 -3.85 -12.65 -5.13
C ASP A 30 -5.04 -12.32 -4.24
N ALA A 31 -4.91 -12.56 -2.93
CA ALA A 31 -5.98 -12.32 -1.96
C ALA A 31 -6.23 -10.83 -1.73
N PHE A 32 -5.20 -10.00 -1.93
CA PHE A 32 -5.25 -8.54 -1.78
C PHE A 32 -5.08 -7.81 -3.13
N ALA A 33 -5.31 -8.51 -4.25
CA ALA A 33 -5.03 -7.96 -5.58
C ALA A 33 -5.82 -6.67 -5.86
N MET A 34 -7.08 -6.61 -5.41
CA MET A 34 -7.94 -5.44 -5.61
C MET A 34 -7.48 -4.26 -4.74
N GLU A 35 -7.11 -4.51 -3.49
CA GLU A 35 -6.63 -3.50 -2.55
C GLU A 35 -5.28 -2.92 -2.99
N LEU A 36 -4.36 -3.78 -3.43
CA LEU A 36 -3.06 -3.37 -3.97
C LEU A 36 -3.22 -2.55 -5.25
N PHE A 37 -4.14 -2.97 -6.14
CA PHE A 37 -4.46 -2.21 -7.36
C PHE A 37 -5.07 -0.84 -7.02
N SER A 38 -6.06 -0.81 -6.13
CA SER A 38 -6.71 0.43 -5.69
C SER A 38 -5.72 1.39 -5.04
N LEU A 39 -4.79 0.87 -4.23
CA LEU A 39 -3.75 1.69 -3.61
C LEU A 39 -2.81 2.29 -4.66
N GLY A 40 -2.39 1.50 -5.66
CA GLY A 40 -1.56 1.99 -6.76
C GLY A 40 -2.22 3.15 -7.51
N ARG A 41 -3.50 2.98 -7.88
CA ARG A 41 -4.30 4.04 -8.52
C ARG A 41 -4.39 5.30 -7.66
N ALA A 42 -4.63 5.15 -6.35
CA ALA A 42 -4.74 6.28 -5.44
C ALA A 42 -3.41 7.03 -5.28
N VAL A 43 -2.27 6.32 -5.28
CA VAL A 43 -0.94 6.92 -5.27
C VAL A 43 -0.71 7.73 -6.53
N ASP A 44 -0.97 7.16 -7.71
CA ASP A 44 -0.80 7.85 -8.99
C ASP A 44 -1.64 9.14 -9.05
N GLU A 45 -2.92 9.04 -8.68
CA GLU A 45 -3.84 10.19 -8.66
C GLU A 45 -3.42 11.27 -7.64
N ALA A 46 -2.85 10.89 -6.50
CA ALA A 46 -2.35 11.83 -5.52
C ALA A 46 -1.10 12.58 -6.01
N LEU A 47 -0.18 11.87 -6.69
CA LEU A 47 1.03 12.43 -7.28
C LEU A 47 0.69 13.36 -8.45
N GLU A 48 -0.19 12.93 -9.36
CA GLU A 48 -0.64 13.73 -10.51
C GLU A 48 -1.35 15.01 -10.07
N ALA A 49 -2.25 14.91 -9.09
CA ALA A 49 -2.99 16.07 -8.59
C ALA A 49 -2.13 17.06 -7.80
N ARG A 50 -0.90 16.67 -7.43
CA ARG A 50 0.00 17.41 -6.51
C ARG A 50 -0.72 17.92 -5.26
N SER A 51 -1.70 17.17 -4.77
CA SER A 51 -2.52 17.57 -3.63
C SER A 51 -2.00 16.96 -2.33
N SER A 52 -1.42 17.79 -1.46
CA SER A 52 -0.95 17.35 -0.14
C SER A 52 -2.07 16.73 0.72
N ALA A 53 -3.30 17.24 0.62
CA ALA A 53 -4.44 16.69 1.35
C ALA A 53 -4.78 15.26 0.89
N ARG A 54 -4.81 15.01 -0.43
CA ARG A 54 -5.01 13.67 -0.98
C ARG A 54 -3.84 12.75 -0.63
N ALA A 55 -2.62 13.23 -0.77
CA ALA A 55 -1.42 12.45 -0.45
C ALA A 55 -1.44 11.94 1.00
N LYS A 56 -1.84 12.77 1.97
CA LYS A 56 -2.00 12.34 3.38
C LYS A 56 -3.05 11.25 3.56
N VAL A 57 -4.19 11.36 2.88
CA VAL A 57 -5.24 10.31 2.93
C VAL A 57 -4.72 8.99 2.37
N VAL A 58 -3.99 9.04 1.26
CA VAL A 58 -3.42 7.84 0.63
C VAL A 58 -2.31 7.23 1.51
N VAL A 59 -1.50 8.03 2.19
CA VAL A 59 -0.53 7.53 3.19
C VAL A 59 -1.23 6.73 4.28
N GLU A 60 -2.34 7.23 4.83
CA GLU A 60 -3.09 6.52 5.87
C GLU A 60 -3.76 5.24 5.34
N GLN A 61 -4.26 5.26 4.11
CA GLN A 61 -4.79 4.05 3.44
C GLN A 61 -3.69 3.00 3.25
N ALA A 62 -2.51 3.40 2.78
CA ALA A 62 -1.36 2.51 2.59
C ALA A 62 -0.92 1.87 3.91
N ARG A 63 -0.81 2.67 4.97
CA ARG A 63 -0.48 2.19 6.32
C ARG A 63 -1.48 1.17 6.83
N LYS A 64 -2.77 1.42 6.65
CA LYS A 64 -3.84 0.48 7.04
C LYS A 64 -3.77 -0.84 6.27
N LEU A 65 -3.50 -0.78 4.96
CA LEU A 65 -3.33 -1.98 4.15
C LEU A 65 -2.12 -2.80 4.62
N ILE A 66 -0.98 -2.15 4.89
CA ILE A 66 0.21 -2.82 5.43
C ILE A 66 -0.09 -3.49 6.78
N GLN A 67 -0.77 -2.79 7.71
CA GLN A 67 -1.16 -3.40 8.99
C GLN A 67 -2.06 -4.63 8.81
N THR A 68 -2.97 -4.57 7.84
CA THR A 68 -3.87 -5.68 7.53
C THR A 68 -3.10 -6.86 6.94
N LEU A 69 -2.17 -6.60 6.02
CA LEU A 69 -1.27 -7.60 5.47
C LEU A 69 -0.38 -8.21 6.55
N GLN A 70 0.11 -7.42 7.50
CA GLN A 70 0.92 -7.93 8.62
C GLN A 70 0.11 -8.88 9.52
N ALA A 71 -1.14 -8.52 9.83
CA ALA A 71 -2.02 -9.30 10.69
C ALA A 71 -2.62 -10.54 10.02
N ALA A 72 -2.69 -10.58 8.69
CA ALA A 72 -3.19 -11.73 7.96
C ALA A 72 -2.27 -12.95 8.15
N PRO A 73 -2.80 -14.18 8.32
CA PRO A 73 -1.97 -15.37 8.37
C PRO A 73 -1.28 -15.60 7.01
N ASP A 74 -0.02 -16.02 7.03
CA ASP A 74 0.69 -16.37 5.80
C ASP A 74 0.00 -17.56 5.12
N LYS A 75 -0.10 -17.59 3.78
CA LYS A 75 -0.54 -18.83 3.11
C LYS A 75 0.41 -20.01 3.40
N SER A 76 1.65 -19.72 3.79
CA SER A 76 2.63 -20.73 4.23
C SER A 76 2.27 -21.36 5.58
N ASP A 77 1.68 -20.60 6.50
CA ASP A 77 1.28 -21.10 7.83
C ASP A 77 0.11 -22.09 7.73
N GLY A 78 -0.84 -21.82 6.83
CA GLY A 78 -1.97 -22.73 6.58
C GLY A 78 -1.59 -24.05 5.91
N LEU A 79 -0.39 -24.16 5.34
CA LEU A 79 0.16 -25.40 4.78
C LEU A 79 0.90 -26.25 5.81
N LEU A 80 1.41 -25.65 6.90
CA LEU A 80 2.10 -26.37 7.97
C LEU A 80 1.15 -26.92 9.05
N MET A 81 -0.09 -26.41 9.11
CA MET A 81 -1.14 -26.90 10.02
C MET A 81 -2.07 -27.97 9.41
N ARG A 82 -1.67 -28.64 8.31
CA ARG A 82 -2.43 -29.73 7.68
C ARG A 82 -1.67 -31.03 7.69
#